data_AF-A0A948AG93-F1
#
_entry.id   AF-A0A948AG93-F1
#
_cell.length_a   1.000
_cell.length_b   1.000
_cell.length_c   1.000
_cell.angle_alpha   90.00
_cell.angle_beta   90.00
_cell.angle_gamma   90.00
#
_symmetry.space_group_name_H-M   'P 1'
#
loop_
_entity.id
_entity.type
_entity.pdbx_description
1 polymer ?
#
loop_
_entity_poly.entity_id
_entity_poly.type
_entity_poly.pdbx_seq_one_letter_code
_entity_poly.pdbx_strand_id
1 'polypeptide(L)'
;MRNVHVDYQGAALNYQSASLLAKGVARENQMQEPTIMSWHKHGIQVMPPYFEGANPDTWWEKYGEGNGGKLEISVGDEYQFVLMDARGYETLGQMPLRNLTDEQGNQYLCYTPALGKQSNRPTPEACSHLDGWFADQY
;
A
#
# COMPACT_ATOMS: atom_id res chain seq x y z
N MET A 1 17.69 -6.89 3.86
CA MET A 1 17.17 -6.50 2.52
C MET A 1 18.32 -6.04 1.60
N ARG A 2 18.21 -6.14 0.27
CA ARG A 2 19.20 -5.54 -0.69
C ARG A 2 18.79 -4.11 -1.00
N ASN A 3 19.75 -3.21 -1.23
CA ASN A 3 19.47 -1.78 -1.45
C ASN A 3 20.04 -1.30 -2.79
N VAL A 4 19.27 -0.50 -3.53
CA VAL A 4 19.68 0.13 -4.79
C VAL A 4 19.36 1.61 -4.74
N HIS A 5 20.32 2.46 -5.14
CA HIS A 5 20.12 3.89 -5.26
C HIS A 5 20.00 4.30 -6.72
N VAL A 6 18.97 5.07 -7.04
CA VAL A 6 18.72 5.64 -8.36
C VAL A 6 19.04 7.12 -8.29
N ASP A 7 20.18 7.49 -8.86
CA ASP A 7 20.57 8.88 -9.02
C ASP A 7 19.67 9.53 -10.08
N TYR A 8 18.71 10.33 -9.62
CA TYR A 8 17.70 10.97 -10.47
C TYR A 8 17.95 12.47 -10.55
N GLN A 9 18.37 12.93 -11.73
CA GLN A 9 18.74 14.32 -12.02
C GLN A 9 17.64 15.09 -12.79
N GLY A 10 16.40 14.58 -12.80
CA GLY A 10 15.28 15.16 -13.54
C GLY A 10 14.43 16.14 -12.73
N ALA A 11 13.22 16.42 -13.22
CA ALA A 11 12.26 17.28 -12.52
C ALA A 11 11.72 16.61 -11.25
N ALA A 12 11.36 17.39 -10.24
CA ALA A 12 10.85 16.89 -8.96
C ALA A 12 9.76 15.83 -9.16
N LEU A 13 9.93 14.67 -8.49
CA LEU A 13 9.06 13.52 -8.64
C LEU A 13 7.87 13.60 -7.68
N ASN A 14 6.73 13.11 -8.13
CA ASN A 14 5.62 12.73 -7.25
C ASN A 14 5.68 11.22 -6.96
N TYR A 15 4.82 10.75 -6.05
CA TYR A 15 4.76 9.32 -5.68
C TYR A 15 4.59 8.43 -6.91
N GLN A 16 3.69 8.79 -7.83
CA GLN A 16 3.41 7.97 -9.02
C GLN A 16 4.66 7.79 -9.88
N SER A 17 5.33 8.88 -10.26
CA SER A 17 6.53 8.83 -11.09
C SER A 17 7.69 8.13 -10.39
N ALA A 18 7.92 8.41 -9.11
CA ALA A 18 8.96 7.73 -8.32
C ALA A 18 8.70 6.22 -8.19
N SER A 19 7.45 5.83 -7.95
CA SER A 19 7.06 4.41 -7.85
C SER A 19 7.25 3.64 -9.16
N LEU A 20 7.03 4.30 -10.30
CA LEU A 20 7.26 3.69 -11.62
C LEU A 20 8.75 3.47 -11.88
N LEU A 21 9.61 4.43 -11.52
CA LEU A 21 11.06 4.28 -11.59
C LEU A 21 11.54 3.14 -10.70
N ALA A 22 11.09 3.09 -9.45
CA ALA A 22 11.43 2.01 -8.52
C ALA A 22 11.01 0.64 -9.06
N LYS A 23 9.78 0.50 -9.57
CA LYS A 23 9.33 -0.74 -10.22
C LYS A 23 10.14 -1.10 -11.46
N GLY A 24 10.60 -0.12 -12.24
CA GLY A 24 11.50 -0.34 -13.37
C GLY A 24 12.82 -0.96 -12.93
N VAL A 25 13.49 -0.32 -11.97
CA VAL A 25 14.76 -0.78 -11.40
C VAL A 25 14.62 -2.13 -10.69
N ALA A 26 13.49 -2.39 -10.04
CA ALA A 26 13.21 -3.70 -9.47
C ALA A 26 13.18 -4.82 -10.52
N ARG A 27 12.63 -4.55 -11.72
CA ARG A 27 12.65 -5.51 -12.84
C ARG A 27 14.06 -5.77 -13.35
N GLU A 28 14.88 -4.73 -13.46
CA GLU A 28 16.30 -4.86 -13.80
C GLU A 28 17.05 -5.69 -12.74
N ASN A 29 16.57 -5.66 -11.49
CA ASN A 29 17.08 -6.45 -10.36
C ASN A 29 16.36 -7.81 -10.18
N GLN A 30 15.83 -8.37 -11.27
CA GLN A 30 15.26 -9.72 -11.37
C GLN A 30 13.92 -9.93 -10.64
N MET A 31 13.21 -8.86 -10.26
CA MET A 31 11.82 -8.96 -9.81
C MET A 31 10.86 -8.89 -11.01
N GLN A 32 10.19 -9.99 -11.36
CA GLN A 32 9.32 -9.95 -12.54
C GLN A 32 7.99 -9.25 -12.25
N GLU A 33 7.43 -9.45 -11.05
CA GLU A 33 6.20 -8.78 -10.59
C GLU A 33 6.49 -7.91 -9.35
N PRO A 34 7.11 -6.73 -9.54
CA PRO A 34 7.46 -5.86 -8.43
C PRO A 34 6.22 -5.21 -7.81
N THR A 35 5.99 -5.52 -6.53
CA THR A 35 4.94 -4.92 -5.71
C THR A 35 5.58 -4.13 -4.58
N ILE A 36 5.07 -2.92 -4.34
CA ILE A 36 5.55 -2.04 -3.27
C ILE A 36 4.87 -2.48 -1.97
N MET A 37 5.68 -2.83 -0.97
CA MET A 37 5.21 -3.21 0.37
C MET A 37 5.09 -2.01 1.28
N SER A 38 6.06 -1.12 1.20
CA SER A 38 6.07 0.12 1.96
C SER A 38 6.88 1.16 1.20
N TRP A 39 6.65 2.40 1.56
CA TRP A 39 7.40 3.53 1.03
C TRP A 39 7.53 4.62 2.08
N HIS A 40 8.52 5.46 1.87
CA HIS A 40 8.78 6.63 2.69
C HIS A 40 9.16 7.79 1.78
N LYS A 41 8.75 8.99 2.18
CA LYS A 41 9.21 10.23 1.55
C LYS A 41 9.83 11.14 2.59
N HIS A 42 11.11 11.45 2.41
CA HIS A 42 11.81 12.45 3.19
C HIS A 42 11.16 13.84 3.04
N GLY A 43 11.08 14.56 4.15
CA GLY A 43 10.63 15.96 4.18
C GLY A 43 9.11 16.18 4.23
N ILE A 44 8.28 15.14 4.12
CA ILE A 44 6.83 15.27 4.41
C ILE A 44 6.57 14.88 5.87
N GLN A 45 6.41 15.89 6.73
CA GLN A 45 5.92 15.79 8.11
C GLN A 45 4.41 15.46 8.21
N VAL A 46 3.86 14.71 7.27
CA VAL A 46 2.56 14.07 7.53
C VAL A 46 2.90 12.84 8.36
N MET A 47 2.81 12.99 9.68
CA MET A 47 3.01 11.87 10.62
C MET A 47 2.21 10.68 10.10
N PRO A 48 2.85 9.58 9.66
CA PRO A 48 2.11 8.33 9.47
C PRO A 48 1.46 7.99 10.82
N PRO A 49 0.34 7.24 10.83
CA PRO A 49 -0.31 6.82 12.07
C PRO A 49 0.76 6.32 13.06
N TYR A 50 0.80 6.95 14.22
CA TYR A 50 1.80 6.67 15.24
C TYR A 50 1.46 5.31 15.86
N PHE A 51 2.34 4.33 15.67
CA PHE A 51 2.27 3.05 16.35
C PHE A 51 3.16 3.10 17.60
N GLU A 52 2.59 2.80 18.76
CA GLU A 52 3.32 2.78 20.03
C GLU A 52 4.52 1.80 19.93
N GLY A 53 5.73 2.31 20.15
CA GLY A 53 6.99 1.53 20.05
C GLY A 53 7.63 1.50 18.66
N ALA A 54 7.02 2.06 17.61
CA ALA A 54 7.62 2.18 16.29
C ALA A 54 8.42 3.49 16.15
N ASN A 55 9.57 3.43 15.48
CA ASN A 55 10.33 4.62 15.09
C ASN A 55 9.79 5.13 13.74
N PRO A 56 9.17 6.33 13.67
CA PRO A 56 8.61 6.89 12.44
C PRO A 56 9.59 6.99 11.27
N ASP A 57 10.89 7.09 11.55
CA ASP A 57 11.92 7.21 10.52
C ASP A 57 12.26 5.86 9.86
N THR A 58 11.95 4.74 10.51
CA THR A 58 12.42 3.39 10.09
C THR A 58 11.33 2.31 10.09
N TRP A 59 10.12 2.62 10.55
CA TRP A 59 9.04 1.62 10.64
C TRP A 59 8.63 1.08 9.27
N TRP A 60 8.60 1.94 8.23
CA TRP A 60 8.27 1.55 6.87
C TRP A 60 9.25 0.49 6.35
N GLU A 61 10.54 0.62 6.67
CA GLU A 61 11.59 -0.33 6.29
C GLU A 61 11.34 -1.68 6.97
N LYS A 62 11.13 -1.66 8.29
CA LYS A 62 10.84 -2.86 9.09
C LYS A 62 9.56 -3.56 8.65
N TYR A 63 8.50 -2.80 8.38
CA TYR A 63 7.24 -3.32 7.87
C TYR A 63 7.44 -3.96 6.50
N GLY A 64 8.15 -3.27 5.59
CA GLY A 64 8.42 -3.74 4.25
C GLY A 64 9.20 -5.05 4.27
N GLU A 65 10.32 -5.11 5.00
CA GLU A 65 11.13 -6.31 5.14
C GLU A 65 10.36 -7.44 5.84
N GLY A 66 9.65 -7.13 6.92
CA GLY A 66 8.85 -8.09 7.69
C GLY A 66 7.71 -8.73 6.91
N ASN A 67 7.16 -8.03 5.92
CA ASN A 67 6.10 -8.51 5.04
C ASN A 67 6.63 -9.05 3.68
N GLY A 68 7.89 -9.48 3.63
CA GLY A 68 8.44 -10.18 2.47
C GLY A 68 9.10 -9.28 1.43
N GLY A 69 9.32 -8.01 1.76
CA GLY A 69 10.18 -7.10 1.01
C GLY A 69 11.61 -7.63 0.92
N LYS A 70 12.20 -7.54 -0.28
CA LYS A 70 13.54 -8.08 -0.57
C LYS A 70 14.48 -7.06 -1.20
N LEU A 71 13.93 -5.96 -1.72
CA LEU A 71 14.70 -4.91 -2.39
C LEU A 71 14.20 -3.53 -1.95
N GLU A 72 15.08 -2.75 -1.34
CA GLU A 72 14.88 -1.33 -1.13
C GLU A 72 15.41 -0.56 -2.34
N ILE A 73 14.64 0.41 -2.81
CA ILE A 73 15.06 1.33 -3.87
C ILE A 73 14.87 2.76 -3.39
N SER A 74 15.98 3.49 -3.31
CA SER A 74 15.99 4.94 -3.10
C SER A 74 15.96 5.65 -4.46
N VAL A 75 15.06 6.59 -4.65
CA VAL A 75 14.94 7.41 -5.86
C VAL A 75 15.26 8.86 -5.52
N GLY A 76 16.45 9.30 -5.92
CA GLY A 76 17.06 10.52 -5.40
C GLY A 76 17.16 10.47 -3.86
N ASP A 77 17.03 11.63 -3.23
CA ASP A 77 17.04 11.77 -1.76
C ASP A 77 15.63 11.81 -1.17
N GLU A 78 14.60 11.85 -2.01
CA GLU A 78 13.22 12.07 -1.57
C GLU A 78 12.49 10.77 -1.24
N TYR A 79 12.52 9.76 -2.11
CA TYR A 79 11.65 8.59 -1.99
C TYR A 79 12.45 7.32 -1.73
N GLN A 80 11.91 6.47 -0.84
CA GLN A 80 12.37 5.10 -0.63
C GLN A 80 11.20 4.14 -0.76
N PHE A 81 11.44 3.00 -1.38
CA PHE A 81 10.45 1.95 -1.60
C PHE A 81 11.02 0.60 -1.19
N VAL A 82 10.27 -0.17 -0.40
CA VAL A 82 10.55 -1.60 -0.21
C VAL A 82 9.67 -2.39 -1.15
N LEU A 83 10.28 -3.21 -2.00
CA LEU A 83 9.59 -4.04 -2.97
C LEU A 83 9.75 -5.53 -2.67
N MET A 84 8.71 -6.27 -3.01
CA MET A 84 8.69 -7.72 -3.09
C MET A 84 8.43 -8.18 -4.52
N ASP A 85 8.72 -9.45 -4.80
CA ASP A 85 8.30 -10.12 -6.03
C ASP A 85 7.02 -10.93 -5.77
N ALA A 86 5.92 -10.56 -6.44
CA ALA A 86 4.60 -11.10 -6.18
C ALA A 86 4.29 -12.43 -6.91
N ARG A 87 5.20 -12.93 -7.76
CA ARG A 87 4.98 -14.14 -8.61
C ARG A 87 4.55 -15.42 -7.91
N GLY A 88 4.70 -15.51 -6.59
CA GLY A 88 4.30 -16.68 -5.80
C GLY A 88 2.97 -16.51 -5.06
N TYR A 89 2.35 -15.34 -5.18
CA TYR A 89 1.13 -15.00 -4.47
C TYR A 89 -0.06 -15.17 -5.41
N GLU A 90 -1.15 -15.69 -4.86
CA GLU A 90 -2.41 -15.69 -5.59
C GLU A 90 -2.84 -14.25 -5.80
N THR A 91 -3.12 -13.88 -7.05
CA THR A 91 -3.81 -12.64 -7.33
C THR A 91 -5.19 -12.77 -6.72
N LEU A 92 -5.51 -11.95 -5.72
CA LEU A 92 -6.90 -11.72 -5.37
C LEU A 92 -7.58 -11.26 -6.66
N GLY A 93 -8.58 -12.00 -7.13
CA GLY A 93 -9.32 -11.67 -8.34
C GLY A 93 -10.07 -10.34 -8.17
N GLN A 94 -11.23 -10.19 -8.80
CA GLN A 94 -12.11 -9.10 -8.37
C GLN A 94 -12.52 -9.38 -6.92
N MET A 95 -11.89 -8.70 -5.96
CA MET A 95 -12.38 -8.65 -4.59
C MET A 95 -13.81 -8.18 -4.71
N PRO A 96 -14.79 -9.00 -4.32
CA PRO A 96 -16.16 -8.67 -4.60
C PRO A 96 -16.62 -7.77 -3.46
N LEU A 97 -15.86 -6.71 -3.17
CA LEU A 97 -16.10 -5.73 -2.12
C LEU A 97 -16.56 -4.42 -2.75
N ARG A 98 -17.55 -3.78 -2.14
CA ARG A 98 -18.10 -2.49 -2.57
C ARG A 98 -18.18 -1.56 -1.38
N ASN A 99 -17.73 -0.33 -1.56
CA ASN A 99 -17.98 0.73 -0.59
C ASN A 99 -19.39 1.26 -0.77
N LEU A 100 -20.15 1.31 0.32
CA LEU A 100 -21.48 1.89 0.38
C LEU A 100 -21.57 2.94 1.48
N THR A 101 -22.46 3.88 1.30
CA THR A 101 -22.79 4.92 2.28
C THR A 101 -24.28 4.89 2.50
N ASP A 102 -24.72 4.83 3.76
CA ASP A 102 -26.14 4.91 4.09
C ASP A 102 -26.65 6.36 4.06
N GLU A 103 -27.94 6.56 4.32
CA GLU A 103 -28.57 7.87 4.32
C GLU A 103 -28.07 8.78 5.47
N GLN A 104 -27.46 8.19 6.49
CA GLN A 104 -26.90 8.87 7.66
C GLN A 104 -25.42 9.24 7.46
N GLY A 105 -24.80 8.81 6.35
CA GLY A 105 -23.40 9.09 6.02
C GLY A 105 -22.41 8.05 6.55
N ASN A 106 -22.87 6.95 7.15
CA ASN A 106 -22.00 5.88 7.62
C ASN A 106 -21.43 5.10 6.44
N GLN A 107 -20.15 4.77 6.51
CA GLN A 107 -19.44 4.07 5.44
C GLN A 107 -19.33 2.58 5.73
N TYR A 108 -19.45 1.75 4.71
CA TYR A 108 -19.43 0.30 4.82
C TYR A 108 -18.59 -0.33 3.71
N LEU A 109 -17.89 -1.41 4.05
CA LEU A 109 -17.24 -2.31 3.10
C LEU A 109 -18.08 -3.58 2.98
N CYS A 110 -18.64 -3.82 1.79
CA CYS A 110 -19.66 -4.85 1.58
C CYS A 110 -19.22 -5.97 0.63
N TYR A 111 -19.40 -7.23 1.02
CA TYR A 111 -19.20 -8.42 0.20
C TYR A 111 -20.36 -8.62 -0.79
N THR A 112 -20.14 -8.20 -2.04
CA THR A 112 -21.05 -8.23 -3.20
C THR A 112 -21.78 -9.57 -3.40
N PRO A 113 -21.18 -10.75 -3.22
CA PRO A 113 -21.89 -12.02 -3.40
C PRO A 113 -22.96 -12.25 -2.32
N ALA A 114 -22.74 -11.75 -1.10
CA ALA A 114 -23.73 -11.78 -0.02
C ALA A 114 -24.76 -10.64 -0.13
N LEU A 115 -24.32 -9.45 -0.54
CA LEU A 115 -25.18 -8.26 -0.67
C LEU A 115 -26.10 -8.32 -1.90
N GLY A 116 -25.65 -8.99 -2.96
CA GLY A 116 -26.26 -8.95 -4.28
C GLY A 116 -25.71 -7.80 -5.15
N LYS A 117 -25.64 -8.04 -6.46
CA LYS A 117 -24.98 -7.14 -7.43
C LYS A 117 -25.64 -5.75 -7.56
N GLN A 118 -26.92 -5.63 -7.22
CA GLN A 118 -27.71 -4.40 -7.43
C GLN A 118 -28.13 -3.69 -6.14
N SER A 119 -27.97 -4.32 -4.97
CA SER A 119 -28.33 -3.68 -3.72
C SER A 119 -27.31 -2.58 -3.37
N ASN A 120 -27.83 -1.44 -2.93
CA ASN A 120 -27.06 -0.31 -2.38
C ASN A 120 -27.36 -0.08 -0.90
N ARG A 121 -28.10 -1.00 -0.27
CA ARG A 121 -28.47 -0.91 1.15
C ARG A 121 -27.58 -1.84 1.96
N PRO A 122 -26.68 -1.33 2.82
CA PRO A 122 -25.84 -2.17 3.67
C PRO A 122 -26.68 -3.11 4.53
N THR A 123 -26.24 -4.36 4.68
CA THR A 123 -26.85 -5.32 5.61
C THR A 123 -25.78 -5.87 6.56
N PRO A 124 -26.11 -6.19 7.82
CA PRO A 124 -25.14 -6.71 8.79
C PRO A 124 -24.44 -8.01 8.33
N GLU A 125 -25.12 -8.81 7.51
CA GLU A 125 -24.61 -10.11 7.04
C GLU A 125 -23.63 -9.96 5.88
N ALA A 126 -23.66 -8.83 5.17
CA ALA A 126 -22.88 -8.61 3.96
C ALA A 126 -21.91 -7.44 4.07
N CYS A 127 -22.01 -6.59 5.10
CA CYS A 127 -21.27 -5.34 5.20
C CYS A 127 -20.68 -5.14 6.60
N SER A 128 -19.40 -4.74 6.63
CA SER A 128 -18.75 -4.25 7.84
C SER A 128 -18.78 -2.72 7.85
N HIS A 129 -19.13 -2.13 9.00
CA HIS A 129 -19.02 -0.69 9.20
C HIS A 129 -17.54 -0.29 9.16
N LEU A 130 -17.21 0.71 8.35
CA LEU A 130 -15.91 1.33 8.30
C LEU A 130 -15.88 2.42 9.37
N ASP A 131 -15.68 2.02 10.62
CA ASP A 131 -15.16 2.94 11.63
C ASP A 131 -13.65 3.07 11.45
N GLY A 132 -13.06 4.10 12.07
CA GLY A 132 -11.61 4.32 12.02
C GLY A 132 -10.79 3.11 12.51
N TRP A 133 -11.42 2.15 13.19
CA TRP A 133 -10.79 0.96 13.74
C TRP A 133 -10.49 -0.11 12.68
N PHE A 134 -11.32 -0.27 11.65
CA PHE A 134 -11.03 -1.16 10.51
C PHE A 134 -9.95 -0.62 9.56
N ALA A 135 -9.62 0.68 9.63
CA ALA A 135 -8.49 1.26 8.92
C ALA A 135 -7.15 1.04 9.64
N ASP A 136 -7.16 0.69 10.93
CA ASP A 136 -5.97 0.56 11.80
C ASP A 136 -5.48 -0.90 11.99
N GLN A 137 -5.99 -1.85 11.22
CA GLN A 137 -5.62 -3.28 11.31
C GLN A 137 -4.92 -3.78 10.03
N TYR A 138 -3.81 -3.14 9.62
CA TYR A 138 -2.83 -3.71 8.69
C TYR A 138 -1.41 -3.18 8.94
#